data_AF-A0A7L0LXX4-F1
#
_entry.id   AF-A0A7L0LXX4-F1
#
_cell.length_a   1.000
_cell.length_b   1.000
_cell.length_c   1.000
_cell.angle_alpha   90.00
_cell.angle_beta   90.00
_cell.angle_gamma   90.00
#
_symmetry.space_group_name_H-M   'P 1'
#
loop_
_entity.id
_entity.type
_entity.pdbx_description
1 polymer ?
#
loop_
_entity_poly.entity_id
_entity_poly.type
_entity_poly.pdbx_seq_one_letter_code
_entity_poly.pdbx_strand_id
1 'polypeptide(L)'
;DAEMAVFGEAAPYLRMTEKERIEAQNRPFDAKTACFIVDEKQMYVKATIQSRQGGKVTVKTYDDTTVTVTDDQVFPMNPPKYDKIEDMAIMTHLHEPAVLYNLKERYAAWMIYTYSGLFCVTVNPYKWLPVYSPQVVAGYRGKKRQEAPPHIFSISDNAYQFMLIDSCNQSILITGESGAGKTVNTKRVIQYFATIAVSGDKKKEEEKSGKLQGNLEDQIISANPLLEAFGNAKTVRNDNSSRFGKFIRIHFGKTGKLASADIETYLLEKSRVTFQLSSERSYHIFYQIMSNKKPELIDLLHISTNPYDFHYVSQGEITVSSINDAEELLAMDNAVDILGFSPEEKEGIYKVTGAVMHYGNMKFKQKQREEQAEPDGTGVADIAASLMGLNSADFLKALCYPRVKVGNEYVTKGQNVQQVYNSVGALAKAVYEKMFLWMVVRINQQLDTKKPRASFIGVLDIAGFEIFDFNSLEQLCINFTNEKLQQFFNHHMFVLEQEEYKKEGIEWEFIDFGMDLAACIELIEKPMGIFSILEEECMFPKATDTSFKNKLYDQHLGKNKNFQKPKPAKGKAEAHFSLVHYAGTVDYNITGWLDKNKDPLNESVVELYQKSSMKLLSFLFSN
;
A
#
# COMPACT_ATOMS: atom_id res chain seq x y z
N ASP A 1 -0.01 6.86 -39.36
CA ASP A 1 1.30 6.39 -38.84
C ASP A 1 1.38 4.88 -38.92
N ALA A 2 2.28 4.35 -39.77
CA ALA A 2 2.41 2.91 -39.98
C ALA A 2 2.84 2.16 -38.70
N GLU A 3 3.68 2.77 -37.88
CA GLU A 3 4.16 2.19 -36.62
C GLU A 3 3.06 2.02 -35.56
N MET A 4 2.09 2.93 -35.53
CA MET A 4 1.02 2.90 -34.53
C MET A 4 -0.13 1.96 -34.88
N ALA A 5 -0.19 1.47 -36.13
CA ALA A 5 -1.25 0.58 -36.61
C ALA A 5 -1.33 -0.73 -35.81
N VAL A 6 -0.20 -1.19 -35.24
CA VAL A 6 -0.15 -2.39 -34.39
C VAL A 6 -1.03 -2.25 -33.15
N PHE A 7 -1.26 -1.02 -32.65
CA PHE A 7 -2.04 -0.75 -31.44
C PHE A 7 -3.54 -0.54 -31.71
N GLY A 8 -3.98 -0.51 -32.97
CA GLY A 8 -5.39 -0.41 -33.34
C GLY A 8 -6.10 0.78 -32.69
N GLU A 9 -7.25 0.54 -32.07
CA GLU A 9 -8.05 1.58 -31.38
C GLU A 9 -7.32 2.23 -30.20
N ALA A 10 -6.26 1.60 -29.67
CA ALA A 10 -5.48 2.17 -28.58
C ALA A 10 -4.50 3.26 -29.03
N ALA A 11 -4.17 3.33 -30.32
CA ALA A 11 -3.12 4.22 -30.83
C ALA A 11 -3.26 5.70 -30.38
N PRO A 12 -4.45 6.34 -30.44
CA PRO A 12 -4.61 7.74 -30.04
C PRO A 12 -4.35 7.98 -28.54
N TYR A 13 -4.50 6.95 -27.71
CA TYR A 13 -4.29 7.00 -26.27
C TYR A 13 -2.84 6.71 -25.85
N LEU A 14 -1.98 6.33 -26.81
CA LEU A 14 -0.58 5.99 -26.56
C LEU A 14 0.37 7.05 -27.12
N ARG A 15 0.09 7.58 -28.32
CA ARG A 15 0.94 8.56 -29.00
C ARG A 15 0.08 9.47 -29.88
N MET A 16 0.45 10.76 -29.93
CA MET A 16 -0.11 11.70 -30.90
C MET A 16 0.22 11.27 -32.32
N THR A 17 -0.66 11.58 -33.27
CA THR A 17 -0.37 11.34 -34.68
C THR A 17 0.85 12.14 -35.13
N GLU A 18 1.59 11.65 -36.11
CA GLU A 18 2.76 12.32 -36.67
C GLU A 18 2.42 13.75 -37.14
N LYS A 19 1.23 13.92 -37.74
CA LYS A 19 0.71 15.22 -38.13
C LYS A 19 0.55 16.17 -36.93
N GLU A 20 -0.13 15.75 -35.87
CA GLU A 20 -0.33 16.57 -34.67
C GLU A 20 0.99 16.90 -33.97
N ARG A 21 1.94 15.96 -33.96
CA ARG A 21 3.29 16.20 -33.43
C ARG A 21 4.00 17.29 -34.23
N ILE A 22 4.04 17.18 -35.55
CA ILE A 22 4.69 18.18 -36.42
C ILE A 22 4.03 19.55 -36.24
N GLU A 23 2.70 19.62 -36.17
CA GLU A 23 1.97 20.88 -35.94
C GLU A 23 2.30 21.48 -34.56
N ALA A 24 2.38 20.67 -33.51
CA ALA A 24 2.73 21.12 -32.17
C ALA A 24 4.17 21.63 -32.07
N GLN A 25 5.12 20.91 -32.67
CA GLN A 25 6.55 21.23 -32.62
C GLN A 25 6.90 22.50 -33.40
N ASN A 26 6.12 22.85 -34.42
CA ASN A 26 6.32 24.04 -35.25
C ASN A 26 5.59 25.29 -34.74
N ARG A 27 4.99 25.26 -33.55
CA ARG A 27 4.34 26.44 -32.96
C ARG A 27 5.36 27.56 -32.71
N PRO A 28 5.01 28.84 -32.97
CA PRO A 28 5.88 29.95 -32.62
C PRO A 28 6.20 29.98 -31.13
N PHE A 29 7.47 30.20 -30.79
CA PHE A 29 7.93 30.22 -29.41
C PHE A 29 9.08 31.21 -29.24
N ASP A 30 8.97 32.07 -28.22
CA ASP A 30 10.03 32.97 -27.81
C ASP A 30 10.57 32.53 -26.44
N ALA A 31 11.76 31.94 -26.46
CA ALA A 31 12.44 31.44 -25.26
C ALA A 31 12.79 32.53 -24.24
N LYS A 32 12.88 33.80 -24.65
CA LYS A 32 13.23 34.91 -23.75
C LYS A 32 12.03 35.40 -22.94
N THR A 33 10.83 35.21 -23.45
CA THR A 33 9.61 35.77 -22.86
C THR A 33 8.66 34.70 -22.33
N ALA A 34 8.64 33.49 -22.89
CA ALA A 34 7.77 32.41 -22.43
C ALA A 34 8.26 31.82 -21.09
N CYS A 35 7.37 31.80 -20.09
CA CYS A 35 7.68 31.34 -18.74
C CYS A 35 6.48 30.68 -18.06
N PHE A 36 6.76 29.99 -16.96
CA PHE A 36 5.77 29.66 -15.94
C PHE A 36 5.95 30.59 -14.74
N ILE A 37 4.87 30.92 -14.06
CA ILE A 37 4.90 31.63 -12.77
C ILE A 37 4.13 30.87 -11.70
N VAL A 38 4.50 31.09 -10.43
CA VAL A 38 3.74 30.58 -9.28
C VAL A 38 2.36 31.24 -9.24
N ASP A 39 1.33 30.44 -8.98
CA ASP A 39 -0.05 30.89 -8.80
C ASP A 39 -0.67 30.22 -7.57
N GLU A 40 -1.36 30.99 -6.73
CA GLU A 40 -1.93 30.49 -5.47
C GLU A 40 -3.02 29.44 -5.67
N LYS A 41 -3.73 29.45 -6.80
CA LYS A 41 -4.88 28.55 -7.05
C LYS A 41 -4.51 27.37 -7.93
N GLN A 42 -3.65 27.58 -8.93
CA GLN A 42 -3.29 26.58 -9.94
C GLN A 42 -1.87 26.03 -9.76
N MET A 43 -1.17 26.41 -8.70
CA MET A 43 0.25 26.15 -8.42
C MET A 43 1.19 26.85 -9.41
N TYR A 44 1.00 26.62 -10.72
CA TYR A 44 1.78 27.24 -11.78
C TYR A 44 0.91 27.57 -13.00
N VAL A 45 1.11 28.76 -13.59
CA VAL A 45 0.44 29.18 -14.83
C VAL A 45 1.44 29.60 -15.91
N LYS A 46 1.06 29.40 -17.18
CA LYS A 46 1.82 29.88 -18.34
C LYS A 46 1.68 31.39 -18.49
N ALA A 47 2.78 32.07 -18.75
CA ALA A 47 2.82 33.51 -18.91
C ALA A 47 3.91 33.97 -19.89
N THR A 48 3.78 35.22 -20.32
CA THR A 48 4.73 35.91 -21.20
C THR A 48 5.27 37.14 -20.48
N ILE A 49 6.59 37.20 -20.30
CA ILE A 49 7.28 38.33 -19.67
C ILE A 49 7.06 39.60 -20.49
N GLN A 50 6.61 40.66 -19.80
CA GLN A 50 6.43 42.00 -20.37
C GLN A 50 7.61 42.90 -20.02
N SER A 51 8.07 42.86 -18.77
CA SER A 51 9.20 43.66 -18.30
C SER A 51 9.88 43.04 -17.08
N ARG A 52 11.15 43.39 -16.86
CA ARG A 52 11.92 43.09 -15.64
C ARG A 52 12.50 44.37 -15.07
N GLN A 53 12.17 44.70 -13.82
CA GLN A 53 12.65 45.90 -13.14
C GLN A 53 12.86 45.63 -11.63
N GLY A 54 14.06 45.94 -11.11
CA GLY A 54 14.33 45.93 -9.66
C GLY A 54 14.08 44.59 -8.95
N GLY A 55 14.41 43.46 -9.59
CA GLY A 55 14.19 42.12 -9.02
C GLY A 55 12.74 41.61 -9.10
N LYS A 56 11.86 42.36 -9.77
CA LYS A 56 10.48 41.97 -10.06
C LYS A 56 10.28 41.76 -11.56
N VAL A 57 9.42 40.82 -11.89
CA VAL A 57 9.07 40.46 -13.26
C VAL A 57 7.56 40.68 -13.44
N THR A 58 7.21 41.57 -14.36
CA THR A 58 5.81 41.75 -14.78
C THR A 58 5.54 40.82 -15.95
N VAL A 59 4.59 39.91 -15.77
CA VAL A 59 4.18 38.92 -16.76
C VAL A 59 2.72 39.11 -17.14
N LYS A 60 2.38 38.68 -18.36
CA LYS A 60 1.00 38.55 -18.82
C LYS A 60 0.67 37.06 -18.92
N THR A 61 -0.26 36.59 -18.11
CA THR A 61 -0.73 35.20 -18.10
C THR A 61 -1.60 34.90 -19.33
N TYR A 62 -1.82 33.62 -19.63
CA TYR A 62 -2.57 33.19 -20.82
C TYR A 62 -4.09 33.44 -20.72
N ASP A 63 -4.60 33.75 -19.53
CA ASP A 63 -5.95 34.25 -19.25
C ASP A 63 -6.01 35.80 -19.24
N ASP A 64 -5.03 36.45 -19.90
CA ASP A 64 -4.95 37.90 -20.08
C ASP A 64 -4.82 38.73 -18.78
N THR A 65 -4.44 38.11 -17.67
CA THR A 65 -4.12 38.84 -16.42
C THR A 65 -2.66 39.31 -16.40
N THR A 66 -2.42 40.49 -15.83
CA THR A 66 -1.06 41.00 -15.63
C THR A 66 -0.71 40.88 -14.16
N VAL A 67 0.37 40.14 -13.87
CA VAL A 67 0.84 39.86 -12.51
C VAL A 67 2.30 40.27 -12.39
N THR A 68 2.68 40.79 -11.22
CA THR A 68 4.09 41.08 -10.90
C THR A 68 4.56 40.12 -9.83
N VAL A 69 5.55 39.31 -10.17
CA VAL A 69 6.15 38.29 -9.30
C VAL A 69 7.63 38.60 -9.07
N THR A 70 8.24 37.90 -8.13
CA THR A 70 9.70 37.96 -7.92
C THR A 70 10.41 37.00 -8.87
N ASP A 71 11.71 37.22 -9.11
CA ASP A 71 12.48 36.44 -10.11
C ASP A 71 12.54 34.94 -9.77
N ASP A 72 12.56 34.58 -8.48
CA ASP A 72 12.53 33.21 -7.95
C ASP A 72 11.18 32.49 -8.18
N GLN A 73 10.14 33.22 -8.55
CA GLN A 73 8.82 32.68 -8.89
C GLN A 73 8.63 32.50 -10.40
N VAL A 74 9.65 32.79 -11.22
CA VAL A 74 9.60 32.70 -12.69
C VAL A 74 10.47 31.55 -13.17
N PHE A 75 9.86 30.60 -13.89
CA PHE A 75 10.52 29.43 -14.44
C PHE A 75 10.51 29.48 -15.97
N PRO A 76 11.60 29.10 -16.65
CA PRO A 76 11.62 29.08 -18.12
C PRO A 76 10.64 28.04 -18.66
N MET A 77 10.16 28.24 -19.89
CA MET A 77 9.32 27.24 -20.58
C MET A 77 10.15 26.43 -21.57
N ASN A 78 9.90 25.11 -21.64
CA ASN A 78 10.50 24.27 -22.68
C ASN A 78 9.98 24.64 -24.08
N PRO A 79 10.83 24.62 -25.12
CA PRO A 79 10.40 24.88 -26.49
C PRO A 79 9.38 23.82 -26.99
N PRO A 80 8.53 24.16 -27.98
CA PRO A 80 7.45 23.28 -28.47
C PRO A 80 7.92 21.93 -29.01
N LYS A 81 9.21 21.78 -29.34
CA LYS A 81 9.79 20.47 -29.67
C LYS A 81 9.55 19.40 -28.58
N TYR A 82 9.35 19.83 -27.33
CA TYR A 82 9.06 18.99 -26.17
C TYR A 82 7.56 18.88 -25.84
N ASP A 83 6.65 19.34 -26.70
CA ASP A 83 5.21 19.21 -26.47
C ASP A 83 4.83 17.74 -26.28
N LYS A 84 4.23 17.44 -25.12
CA LYS A 84 3.77 16.09 -24.73
C LYS A 84 4.85 15.02 -24.92
N ILE A 85 6.10 15.34 -24.61
CA ILE A 85 7.23 14.42 -24.79
C ILE A 85 7.01 13.10 -24.05
N GLU A 86 7.48 12.01 -24.66
CA GLU A 86 7.33 10.66 -24.12
C GLU A 86 8.20 10.42 -22.90
N ASP A 87 9.40 11.01 -22.85
CA ASP A 87 10.30 10.98 -21.70
C ASP A 87 10.70 12.40 -21.27
N MET A 88 10.30 12.75 -20.06
CA MET A 88 10.53 14.06 -19.47
C MET A 88 11.99 14.34 -19.16
N ALA A 89 12.84 13.32 -19.03
CA ALA A 89 14.27 13.50 -18.78
C ALA A 89 15.02 14.14 -19.97
N ILE A 90 14.42 14.15 -21.16
CA ILE A 90 15.01 14.71 -22.39
C ILE A 90 14.76 16.23 -22.49
N MET A 91 13.89 16.79 -21.64
CA MET A 91 13.61 18.23 -21.61
C MET A 91 14.85 19.04 -21.25
N THR A 92 14.98 20.24 -21.84
CA THR A 92 16.11 21.14 -21.52
C THR A 92 15.95 21.78 -20.15
N HIS A 93 14.73 22.23 -19.83
CA HIS A 93 14.41 22.81 -18.54
C HIS A 93 13.75 21.74 -17.66
N LEU A 94 14.47 21.30 -16.63
CA LEU A 94 14.04 20.30 -15.66
C LEU A 94 13.69 20.99 -14.34
N HIS A 95 12.40 21.26 -14.16
CA HIS A 95 11.84 21.85 -12.95
C HIS A 95 10.36 21.45 -12.80
N GLU A 96 9.79 21.66 -11.62
CA GLU A 96 8.42 21.25 -11.25
C GLU A 96 7.35 21.69 -12.27
N PRO A 97 7.27 22.96 -12.73
CA PRO A 97 6.23 23.34 -13.68
C PRO A 97 6.35 22.64 -15.04
N ALA A 98 7.56 22.34 -15.54
CA ALA A 98 7.72 21.65 -16.82
C ALA A 98 7.19 20.22 -16.75
N VAL A 99 7.51 19.50 -15.66
CA VAL A 99 7.01 18.15 -15.40
C VAL A 99 5.50 18.16 -15.26
N LEU A 100 4.95 19.06 -14.44
CA LEU A 100 3.50 19.18 -14.22
C LEU A 100 2.75 19.42 -15.54
N TYR A 101 3.22 20.36 -16.36
CA TYR A 101 2.53 20.71 -17.60
C TYR A 101 2.64 19.61 -18.66
N ASN A 102 3.78 18.93 -18.79
CA ASN A 102 3.90 17.81 -19.73
C ASN A 102 2.92 16.68 -19.36
N LEU A 103 2.84 16.32 -18.07
CA LEU A 103 1.88 15.34 -17.57
C LEU A 103 0.43 15.81 -17.80
N LYS A 104 0.12 17.07 -17.45
CA LYS A 104 -1.23 17.66 -17.59
C LYS A 104 -1.69 17.65 -19.05
N GLU A 105 -0.82 18.00 -19.99
CA GLU A 105 -1.15 18.06 -21.42
C GLU A 105 -1.27 16.69 -22.06
N ARG A 106 -0.42 15.73 -21.68
CA ARG A 106 -0.57 14.32 -22.09
C ARG A 106 -1.87 13.73 -21.55
N TYR A 107 -2.16 13.97 -20.28
CA TYR A 107 -3.39 13.51 -19.64
C TYR A 107 -4.65 14.13 -20.25
N ALA A 108 -4.61 15.42 -20.59
CA ALA A 108 -5.71 16.09 -21.31
C ALA A 108 -5.98 15.49 -22.69
N ALA A 109 -4.97 14.85 -23.31
CA ALA A 109 -5.09 14.08 -24.54
C ALA A 109 -5.30 12.57 -24.29
N TRP A 110 -5.65 12.17 -23.07
CA TRP A 110 -5.86 10.78 -22.64
C TRP A 110 -4.65 9.84 -22.78
N MET A 111 -3.44 10.39 -22.89
CA MET A 111 -2.19 9.62 -22.79
C MET A 111 -1.77 9.55 -21.33
N ILE A 112 -2.11 8.44 -20.67
CA ILE A 112 -1.94 8.28 -19.21
C ILE A 112 -0.52 7.89 -18.78
N TYR A 113 0.28 7.34 -19.69
CA TYR A 113 1.64 6.89 -19.43
C TYR A 113 2.65 7.89 -19.98
N THR A 114 3.64 8.23 -19.15
CA THR A 114 4.75 9.14 -19.51
C THR A 114 6.01 8.68 -18.81
N TYR A 115 7.14 8.63 -19.51
CA TYR A 115 8.42 8.34 -18.88
C TYR A 115 9.03 9.57 -18.20
N SER A 116 9.80 9.33 -17.14
CA SER A 116 10.65 10.32 -16.50
C SER A 116 11.96 9.65 -16.08
N GLY A 117 12.90 9.53 -17.02
CA GLY A 117 14.13 8.77 -16.77
C GLY A 117 13.81 7.30 -16.58
N LEU A 118 14.09 6.70 -15.42
CA LEU A 118 13.75 5.29 -15.18
C LEU A 118 12.26 5.07 -14.88
N PHE A 119 11.53 6.11 -14.50
CA PHE A 119 10.13 6.00 -14.10
C PHE A 119 9.17 5.87 -15.28
N CYS A 120 8.12 5.08 -15.09
CA CYS A 120 6.91 5.10 -15.91
C CYS A 120 5.77 5.73 -15.09
N VAL A 121 5.60 7.04 -15.22
CA VAL A 121 4.55 7.80 -14.55
C VAL A 121 3.20 7.43 -15.17
N THR A 122 2.22 7.15 -14.31
CA THR A 122 0.85 6.83 -14.71
C THR A 122 -0.13 7.76 -14.01
N VAL A 123 -1.00 8.41 -14.77
CA VAL A 123 -2.09 9.25 -14.22
C VAL A 123 -3.41 8.53 -14.39
N ASN A 124 -4.13 8.26 -13.29
CA ASN A 124 -5.38 7.51 -13.30
C ASN A 124 -6.45 8.20 -14.17
N PRO A 125 -6.95 7.57 -15.26
CA PRO A 125 -7.90 8.19 -16.18
C PRO A 125 -9.34 8.30 -15.65
N TYR A 126 -9.69 7.56 -14.59
CA TYR A 126 -11.07 7.38 -14.13
C TYR A 126 -12.04 6.96 -15.25
N LYS A 127 -11.51 6.34 -16.31
CA LYS A 127 -12.24 5.91 -17.51
C LYS A 127 -11.61 4.63 -18.05
N TRP A 128 -12.45 3.82 -18.70
CA TRP A 128 -11.97 2.65 -19.43
C TRP A 128 -11.32 3.08 -20.74
N LEU A 129 -10.06 2.71 -20.94
CA LEU A 129 -9.30 2.96 -22.17
C LEU A 129 -8.91 1.61 -22.81
N PRO A 130 -8.86 1.51 -24.16
CA PRO A 130 -8.52 0.26 -24.86
C PRO A 130 -7.02 -0.13 -24.80
N VAL A 131 -6.23 0.53 -23.94
CA VAL A 131 -4.78 0.37 -23.79
C VAL A 131 -4.35 -0.98 -23.19
N TYR A 132 -5.28 -1.76 -22.65
CA TYR A 132 -5.01 -3.11 -22.12
C TYR A 132 -5.53 -4.24 -23.02
N SER A 133 -5.91 -3.94 -24.26
CA SER A 133 -6.41 -4.95 -25.19
C SER A 133 -5.33 -5.98 -25.58
N PRO A 134 -5.69 -7.20 -25.98
CA PRO A 134 -4.74 -8.21 -26.44
C PRO A 134 -3.87 -7.73 -27.62
N GLN A 135 -4.42 -6.85 -28.46
CA GLN A 135 -3.69 -6.24 -29.58
C GLN A 135 -2.53 -5.38 -29.07
N VAL A 136 -2.74 -4.59 -28.01
CA VAL A 136 -1.67 -3.78 -27.40
C VAL A 136 -0.61 -4.66 -26.74
N VAL A 137 -1.01 -5.75 -26.07
CA VAL A 137 -0.07 -6.74 -25.50
C VAL A 137 0.88 -7.27 -26.57
N ALA A 138 0.35 -7.66 -27.73
CA ALA A 138 1.15 -8.12 -28.86
C ALA A 138 2.06 -7.02 -29.43
N GLY A 139 1.59 -5.77 -29.47
CA GLY A 139 2.37 -4.63 -29.97
C GLY A 139 3.61 -4.30 -29.14
N TYR A 140 3.58 -4.56 -27.82
CA TYR A 140 4.73 -4.34 -26.92
C TYR A 140 5.68 -5.54 -26.82
N ARG A 141 5.28 -6.72 -27.29
CA ARG A 141 6.08 -7.93 -27.15
C ARG A 141 7.37 -7.85 -27.96
N GLY A 142 8.52 -8.04 -27.32
CA GLY A 142 9.82 -8.06 -27.98
C GLY A 142 10.36 -6.66 -28.30
N LYS A 143 9.70 -5.58 -27.84
CA LYS A 143 10.06 -4.20 -28.19
C LYS A 143 10.96 -3.58 -27.13
N LYS A 144 12.02 -2.92 -27.59
CA LYS A 144 12.82 -2.06 -26.70
C LYS A 144 12.00 -0.85 -26.29
N ARG A 145 12.33 -0.28 -25.14
CA ARG A 145 11.63 0.89 -24.59
C ARG A 145 11.51 2.08 -25.57
N GLN A 146 12.51 2.29 -26.43
CA GLN A 146 12.53 3.38 -27.41
C GLN A 146 11.70 3.10 -28.68
N GLU A 147 11.37 1.84 -28.94
CA GLU A 147 10.68 1.39 -30.15
C GLU A 147 9.15 1.49 -30.02
N ALA A 148 8.63 1.75 -28.82
CA ALA A 148 7.21 1.81 -28.52
C ALA A 148 6.90 2.99 -27.57
N PRO A 149 5.69 3.57 -27.62
CA PRO A 149 5.31 4.67 -26.75
C PRO A 149 5.27 4.25 -25.27
N PRO A 150 5.31 5.21 -24.32
CA PRO A 150 5.30 4.91 -22.90
C PRO A 150 4.12 4.03 -22.49
N HIS A 151 4.42 2.92 -21.81
CA HIS A 151 3.40 2.00 -21.29
C HIS A 151 3.98 1.05 -20.25
N ILE A 152 3.12 0.57 -19.35
CA ILE A 152 3.48 -0.42 -18.33
C ILE A 152 3.92 -1.77 -18.93
N PHE A 153 3.39 -2.12 -20.10
CA PHE A 153 3.79 -3.33 -20.83
C PHE A 153 5.20 -3.24 -21.39
N SER A 154 5.67 -2.04 -21.75
CA SER A 154 7.08 -1.84 -22.13
C SER A 154 7.99 -2.15 -20.93
N ILE A 155 7.67 -1.63 -19.74
CA ILE A 155 8.41 -1.95 -18.50
C ILE A 155 8.38 -3.46 -18.20
N SER A 156 7.21 -4.08 -18.34
CA SER A 156 7.03 -5.51 -18.10
C SER A 156 7.82 -6.38 -19.08
N ASP A 157 7.75 -6.10 -20.39
CA ASP A 157 8.47 -6.86 -21.40
C ASP A 157 9.98 -6.69 -21.29
N ASN A 158 10.46 -5.46 -21.01
CA ASN A 158 11.89 -5.21 -20.80
C ASN A 158 12.39 -5.97 -19.56
N ALA A 159 11.66 -5.97 -18.45
CA ALA A 159 12.00 -6.80 -17.28
C ALA A 159 12.03 -8.31 -17.64
N TYR A 160 11.07 -8.79 -18.43
CA TYR A 160 11.08 -10.17 -18.90
C TYR A 160 12.29 -10.49 -19.78
N GLN A 161 12.65 -9.60 -20.70
CA GLN A 161 13.83 -9.77 -21.56
C GLN A 161 15.12 -9.76 -20.75
N PHE A 162 15.31 -8.77 -19.86
CA PHE A 162 16.49 -8.68 -19.00
C PHE A 162 16.63 -9.90 -18.08
N MET A 163 15.53 -10.40 -17.52
CA MET A 163 15.55 -11.64 -16.75
C MET A 163 16.12 -12.81 -17.55
N LEU A 164 15.75 -12.95 -18.83
CA LEU A 164 16.22 -14.05 -19.68
C LEU A 164 17.65 -13.85 -20.19
N ILE A 165 18.05 -12.62 -20.49
CA ILE A 165 19.37 -12.28 -21.03
C ILE A 165 20.41 -12.32 -19.92
N ASP A 166 20.14 -11.63 -18.81
CA ASP A 166 21.11 -11.43 -17.73
C ASP A 166 21.08 -12.57 -16.71
N SER A 167 20.06 -13.45 -16.78
CA SER A 167 19.83 -14.54 -15.80
C SER A 167 19.70 -14.05 -14.36
N CYS A 168 19.20 -12.83 -14.17
CA CYS A 168 18.99 -12.18 -12.89
C CYS A 168 17.50 -11.97 -12.60
N ASN A 169 17.10 -12.14 -11.35
CA ASN A 169 15.74 -11.81 -10.90
C ASN A 169 15.48 -10.32 -11.08
N GLN A 170 14.24 -9.97 -11.38
CA GLN A 170 13.83 -8.59 -11.63
C GLN A 170 12.77 -8.16 -10.63
N SER A 171 12.59 -6.85 -10.47
CA SER A 171 11.48 -6.30 -9.68
C SER A 171 10.83 -5.11 -10.37
N ILE A 172 9.52 -5.00 -10.22
CA ILE A 172 8.72 -3.85 -10.65
C ILE A 172 8.07 -3.27 -9.40
N LEU A 173 8.49 -2.07 -9.03
CA LEU A 173 7.95 -1.34 -7.89
C LEU A 173 6.83 -0.41 -8.37
N ILE A 174 5.61 -0.66 -7.89
CA ILE A 174 4.43 0.14 -8.22
C ILE A 174 4.06 0.95 -6.97
N THR A 175 4.43 2.23 -6.98
CA THR A 175 4.18 3.17 -5.88
C THR A 175 3.14 4.22 -6.28
N GLY A 176 2.63 4.92 -5.27
CA GLY A 176 1.64 5.98 -5.45
C GLY A 176 0.73 6.11 -4.24
N GLU A 177 0.12 7.27 -4.10
CA GLU A 177 -0.89 7.49 -3.08
C GLU A 177 -2.11 6.57 -3.27
N SER A 178 -2.97 6.56 -2.27
CA SER A 178 -4.25 5.88 -2.40
C SER A 178 -5.10 6.51 -3.52
N GLY A 179 -5.76 5.69 -4.34
CA GLY A 179 -6.50 6.15 -5.53
C GLY A 179 -5.67 6.27 -6.81
N ALA A 180 -4.34 6.15 -6.76
CA ALA A 180 -3.47 6.27 -7.94
C ALA A 180 -3.61 5.13 -8.97
N GLY A 181 -4.35 4.05 -8.65
CA GLY A 181 -4.54 2.90 -9.56
C GLY A 181 -3.43 1.85 -9.51
N LYS A 182 -2.70 1.75 -8.39
CA LYS A 182 -1.62 0.74 -8.18
C LYS A 182 -2.10 -0.68 -8.42
N THR A 183 -3.13 -1.12 -7.70
CA THR A 183 -3.71 -2.48 -7.79
C THR A 183 -4.12 -2.85 -9.21
N VAL A 184 -4.68 -1.89 -9.97
CA VAL A 184 -5.07 -2.11 -11.37
C VAL A 184 -3.82 -2.35 -12.23
N ASN A 185 -2.79 -1.51 -12.09
CA ASN A 185 -1.53 -1.70 -12.80
C ASN A 185 -0.84 -3.02 -12.41
N THR A 186 -0.82 -3.39 -11.13
CA THR A 186 -0.33 -4.69 -10.64
C THR A 186 -1.05 -5.85 -11.36
N LYS A 187 -2.38 -5.82 -11.43
CA LYS A 187 -3.20 -6.83 -12.14
C LYS A 187 -2.82 -6.90 -13.63
N ARG A 188 -2.61 -5.76 -14.30
CA ARG A 188 -2.22 -5.71 -15.72
C ARG A 188 -0.81 -6.24 -15.98
N VAL A 189 0.14 -5.98 -15.08
CA VAL A 189 1.51 -6.54 -15.16
C VAL A 189 1.47 -8.07 -15.05
N ILE A 190 0.72 -8.61 -14.08
CA ILE A 190 0.56 -10.06 -13.91
C ILE A 190 -0.06 -10.69 -15.16
N GLN A 191 -1.15 -10.10 -15.67
CA GLN A 191 -1.80 -10.56 -16.91
C GLN A 191 -0.86 -10.55 -18.12
N TYR A 192 0.00 -9.54 -18.22
CA TYR A 192 1.00 -9.45 -19.27
C TYR A 192 1.97 -10.64 -19.21
N PHE A 193 2.56 -10.91 -18.04
CA PHE A 193 3.48 -12.04 -17.86
C PHE A 193 2.81 -13.39 -18.10
N ALA A 194 1.58 -13.57 -17.63
CA ALA A 194 0.81 -14.78 -17.90
C ALA A 194 0.61 -15.02 -19.40
N THR A 195 0.22 -13.96 -20.14
CA THR A 195 -0.05 -14.05 -21.58
C THR A 195 1.21 -14.40 -22.39
N ILE A 196 2.32 -13.70 -22.13
CA ILE A 196 3.55 -13.88 -22.92
C ILE A 196 4.30 -15.19 -22.59
N ALA A 197 4.19 -15.68 -21.36
CA ALA A 197 4.89 -16.88 -20.91
C ALA A 197 4.18 -18.20 -21.27
N VAL A 198 2.90 -18.13 -21.69
CA VAL A 198 2.09 -19.30 -22.10
C VAL A 198 2.09 -19.51 -23.63
N SER A 199 2.44 -18.49 -24.42
CA SER A 199 2.29 -18.45 -25.88
C SER A 199 3.13 -19.44 -26.70
N GLY A 200 3.70 -20.49 -26.09
CA GLY A 200 4.49 -21.53 -26.77
C GLY A 200 3.80 -22.89 -26.98
N ASP A 201 2.69 -23.20 -26.29
CA ASP A 201 2.03 -24.53 -26.36
C ASP A 201 0.50 -24.45 -26.32
N LYS A 202 -0.14 -23.66 -27.20
CA LYS A 202 -1.59 -23.88 -27.47
C LYS A 202 -1.78 -25.12 -28.33
N LYS A 203 -1.46 -26.30 -27.81
CA LYS A 203 -2.24 -27.49 -28.16
C LYS A 203 -3.55 -27.35 -27.40
N LYS A 204 -4.65 -27.36 -28.15
CA LYS A 204 -6.01 -27.53 -27.64
C LYS A 204 -6.01 -28.80 -26.78
N GLU A 205 -5.80 -28.69 -25.48
CA GLU A 205 -6.17 -29.77 -24.56
C GLU A 205 -7.62 -29.52 -24.17
N GLU A 206 -8.43 -30.51 -24.52
CA GLU A 206 -9.85 -30.63 -24.24
C GLU A 206 -10.16 -30.30 -22.78
N GLU A 207 -11.34 -29.72 -22.57
CA GLU A 207 -11.99 -29.55 -21.28
C GLU A 207 -12.00 -30.88 -20.51
N LYS A 208 -10.95 -31.15 -19.74
CA LYS A 208 -10.97 -32.21 -18.75
C LYS A 208 -11.76 -31.71 -17.55
N SER A 209 -13.04 -32.06 -17.57
CA SER A 209 -13.91 -32.17 -16.41
C SER A 209 -13.21 -32.94 -15.29
N GLY A 210 -12.65 -32.23 -14.32
CA GLY A 210 -11.88 -32.84 -13.24
C GLY A 210 -11.34 -31.87 -12.21
N LYS A 211 -12.23 -31.27 -11.40
CA LYS A 211 -12.00 -30.70 -10.04
C LYS A 211 -10.86 -29.71 -9.78
N LEU A 212 -10.10 -29.24 -10.78
CA LEU A 212 -9.15 -28.13 -10.66
C LEU A 212 -9.71 -26.95 -11.46
N GLN A 213 -10.30 -25.96 -10.78
CA GLN A 213 -10.82 -24.75 -11.43
C GLN A 213 -9.70 -23.74 -11.64
N GLY A 214 -9.40 -23.42 -12.91
CA GLY A 214 -8.53 -22.33 -13.32
C GLY A 214 -7.10 -22.73 -13.69
N ASN A 215 -6.53 -22.04 -14.68
CA ASN A 215 -5.10 -22.10 -14.96
C ASN A 215 -4.33 -21.29 -13.88
N LEU A 216 -2.99 -21.41 -13.79
CA LEU A 216 -2.19 -20.71 -12.76
C LEU A 216 -2.37 -19.18 -12.82
N GLU A 217 -2.68 -18.62 -13.99
CA GLU A 217 -3.02 -17.20 -14.17
C GLU A 217 -4.32 -16.83 -13.44
N ASP A 218 -5.39 -17.59 -13.66
CA ASP A 218 -6.69 -17.40 -13.02
C ASP A 218 -6.55 -17.47 -11.50
N GLN A 219 -5.69 -18.36 -10.99
CA GLN A 219 -5.43 -18.51 -9.56
C GLN A 219 -4.72 -17.29 -8.96
N ILE A 220 -3.70 -16.74 -9.63
CA ILE A 220 -3.01 -15.52 -9.16
C ILE A 220 -3.98 -14.33 -9.15
N ILE A 221 -4.84 -14.22 -10.17
CA ILE A 221 -5.82 -13.14 -10.26
C ILE A 221 -6.92 -13.31 -9.20
N SER A 222 -7.38 -14.54 -8.99
CA SER A 222 -8.43 -14.92 -8.02
C SER A 222 -7.98 -14.79 -6.57
N ALA A 223 -6.68 -14.70 -6.29
CA ALA A 223 -6.20 -14.37 -4.95
C ALA A 223 -6.59 -12.95 -4.51
N ASN A 224 -6.83 -12.02 -5.45
CA ASN A 224 -7.05 -10.62 -5.11
C ASN A 224 -8.37 -10.37 -4.36
N PRO A 225 -9.55 -10.85 -4.79
CA PRO A 225 -10.78 -10.65 -4.01
C PRO A 225 -10.65 -11.06 -2.54
N LEU A 226 -9.98 -12.17 -2.26
CA LEU A 226 -9.72 -12.63 -0.89
C LEU A 226 -8.77 -11.67 -0.14
N LEU A 227 -7.63 -11.32 -0.73
CA LEU A 227 -6.67 -10.42 -0.09
C LEU A 227 -7.23 -8.99 0.06
N GLU A 228 -8.04 -8.52 -0.87
CA GLU A 228 -8.69 -7.20 -0.81
C GLU A 228 -9.79 -7.18 0.26
N ALA A 229 -10.59 -8.23 0.40
CA ALA A 229 -11.61 -8.31 1.45
C ALA A 229 -11.02 -8.18 2.87
N PHE A 230 -9.87 -8.82 3.11
CA PHE A 230 -9.23 -8.85 4.44
C PHE A 230 -8.10 -7.84 4.64
N GLY A 231 -7.56 -7.26 3.56
CA GLY A 231 -6.39 -6.38 3.60
C GLY A 231 -6.65 -4.98 3.05
N ASN A 232 -7.82 -4.73 2.44
CA ASN A 232 -8.19 -3.40 1.98
C ASN A 232 -9.34 -2.80 2.79
N ALA A 233 -9.35 -1.48 2.82
CA ALA A 233 -10.37 -0.70 3.48
C ALA A 233 -10.60 0.63 2.78
N LYS A 234 -11.72 1.29 3.11
CA LYS A 234 -11.97 2.67 2.72
C LYS A 234 -11.22 3.63 3.63
N THR A 235 -10.39 4.47 3.04
CA THR A 235 -9.69 5.58 3.70
C THR A 235 -10.28 6.92 3.26
N VAL A 236 -9.75 8.02 3.78
CA VAL A 236 -10.17 9.38 3.38
C VAL A 236 -9.97 9.63 1.88
N ARG A 237 -8.93 9.06 1.26
CA ARG A 237 -8.55 9.34 -0.13
C ARG A 237 -8.90 8.24 -1.13
N ASN A 238 -9.31 7.06 -0.68
CA ASN A 238 -9.56 5.92 -1.55
C ASN A 238 -10.52 4.92 -0.92
N ASP A 239 -11.52 4.53 -1.68
CA ASP A 239 -12.54 3.58 -1.27
C ASP A 239 -12.01 2.14 -1.13
N ASN A 240 -10.96 1.76 -1.85
CA ASN A 240 -10.36 0.42 -1.81
C ASN A 240 -8.82 0.49 -1.65
N SER A 241 -8.37 0.97 -0.51
CA SER A 241 -6.95 1.17 -0.19
C SER A 241 -6.32 -0.09 0.39
N SER A 242 -5.23 -0.60 -0.22
CA SER A 242 -4.42 -1.69 0.35
C SER A 242 -3.74 -1.24 1.64
N ARG A 243 -4.02 -1.89 2.76
CA ARG A 243 -3.44 -1.61 4.10
C ARG A 243 -2.43 -2.67 4.53
N PHE A 244 -1.75 -3.23 3.53
CA PHE A 244 -0.59 -4.11 3.63
C PHE A 244 0.25 -3.91 2.37
N GLY A 245 1.55 -4.13 2.47
CA GLY A 245 2.45 -4.28 1.32
C GLY A 245 2.34 -5.70 0.77
N LYS A 246 2.32 -5.83 -0.56
CA LYS A 246 2.21 -7.10 -1.26
C LYS A 246 3.37 -7.23 -2.25
N PHE A 247 4.16 -8.28 -2.12
CA PHE A 247 5.23 -8.62 -3.07
C PHE A 247 4.91 -9.97 -3.73
N ILE A 248 4.54 -9.91 -5.01
CA ILE A 248 4.17 -11.10 -5.77
C ILE A 248 5.37 -11.54 -6.60
N ARG A 249 5.93 -12.71 -6.30
CA ARG A 249 6.99 -13.32 -7.09
C ARG A 249 6.38 -14.22 -8.15
N ILE A 250 6.58 -13.87 -9.41
CA ILE A 250 6.18 -14.70 -10.55
C ILE A 250 7.42 -15.48 -10.99
N HIS A 251 7.42 -16.79 -10.80
CA HIS A 251 8.56 -17.65 -11.10
C HIS A 251 8.51 -18.16 -12.53
N PHE A 252 9.67 -18.16 -13.18
CA PHE A 252 9.88 -18.65 -14.52
C PHE A 252 10.88 -19.80 -14.50
N GLY A 253 10.64 -20.80 -15.37
CA GLY A 253 11.60 -21.86 -15.63
C GLY A 253 12.71 -21.40 -16.59
N LYS A 254 13.70 -22.26 -16.84
CA LYS A 254 14.85 -21.96 -17.73
C LYS A 254 14.46 -21.56 -19.15
N THR A 255 13.28 -21.97 -19.62
CA THR A 255 12.77 -21.64 -20.96
C THR A 255 11.93 -20.34 -20.98
N GLY A 256 11.90 -19.59 -19.87
CA GLY A 256 11.08 -18.38 -19.74
C GLY A 256 9.58 -18.63 -19.60
N LYS A 257 9.15 -19.88 -19.39
CA LYS A 257 7.73 -20.24 -19.17
C LYS A 257 7.38 -20.12 -17.69
N LEU A 258 6.10 -19.83 -17.42
CA LEU A 258 5.56 -19.73 -16.06
C LEU A 258 5.74 -21.06 -15.29
N ALA A 259 6.41 -20.99 -14.14
CA ALA A 259 6.68 -22.12 -13.26
C ALA A 259 5.72 -22.14 -12.07
N SER A 260 5.68 -21.08 -11.27
CA SER A 260 4.84 -20.96 -10.07
C SER A 260 4.69 -19.48 -9.69
N ALA A 261 3.91 -19.18 -8.65
CA ALA A 261 3.91 -17.86 -8.03
C ALA A 261 3.88 -17.98 -6.52
N ASP A 262 4.29 -16.92 -5.82
CA ASP A 262 4.04 -16.78 -4.40
C ASP A 262 3.89 -15.30 -4.03
N ILE A 263 3.30 -15.06 -2.87
CA ILE A 263 2.95 -13.75 -2.33
C ILE A 263 3.58 -13.63 -0.95
N GLU A 264 4.37 -12.57 -0.77
CA GLU A 264 4.81 -12.11 0.54
C GLU A 264 4.01 -10.86 0.92
N THR A 265 3.60 -10.79 2.19
CA THR A 265 2.85 -9.64 2.72
C THR A 265 3.62 -8.98 3.85
N TYR A 266 3.57 -7.65 3.91
CA TYR A 266 4.25 -6.85 4.92
C TYR A 266 3.29 -5.83 5.53
N LEU A 267 3.50 -5.49 6.81
CA LEU A 267 2.89 -4.32 7.45
C LEU A 267 1.37 -4.24 7.30
N LEU A 268 0.65 -5.32 7.63
CA LEU A 268 -0.81 -5.24 7.77
C LEU A 268 -1.15 -4.23 8.88
N GLU A 269 -2.01 -3.25 8.58
CA GLU A 269 -2.45 -2.24 9.53
C GLU A 269 -3.41 -2.84 10.57
N LYS A 270 -2.85 -3.48 11.61
CA LYS A 270 -3.63 -4.21 12.63
C LYS A 270 -4.62 -3.32 13.37
N SER A 271 -4.26 -2.06 13.63
CA SER A 271 -5.10 -1.12 14.38
C SER A 271 -6.48 -0.93 13.75
N ARG A 272 -6.59 -1.07 12.43
CA ARG A 272 -7.85 -0.96 11.68
C ARG A 272 -8.91 -2.01 12.06
N VAL A 273 -8.49 -3.15 12.62
CA VAL A 273 -9.38 -4.20 13.13
C VAL A 273 -10.21 -3.71 14.32
N THR A 274 -9.66 -2.80 15.13
CA THR A 274 -10.28 -2.34 16.38
C THR A 274 -10.60 -0.84 16.39
N PHE A 275 -10.17 -0.10 15.38
CA PHE A 275 -10.26 1.36 15.33
C PHE A 275 -10.46 1.88 13.90
N GLN A 276 -11.24 2.96 13.76
CA GLN A 276 -11.38 3.70 12.51
C GLN A 276 -11.43 5.21 12.80
N LEU A 277 -10.90 6.01 11.87
CA LEU A 277 -11.20 7.44 11.84
C LEU A 277 -12.65 7.67 11.36
N SER A 278 -13.21 8.83 11.69
CA SER A 278 -14.62 9.17 11.39
C SER A 278 -15.01 9.04 9.91
N SER A 279 -14.07 9.31 9.01
CA SER A 279 -14.26 9.21 7.56
C SER A 279 -13.62 7.97 6.95
N GLU A 280 -13.39 6.91 7.73
CA GLU A 280 -12.80 5.64 7.27
C GLU A 280 -13.65 4.45 7.66
N ARG A 281 -13.40 3.30 7.02
CA ARG A 281 -13.96 2.00 7.41
C ARG A 281 -12.88 1.06 7.93
N SER A 282 -13.31 -0.01 8.58
CA SER A 282 -12.49 -1.20 8.79
C SER A 282 -12.31 -1.97 7.47
N TYR A 283 -11.74 -3.17 7.53
CA TYR A 283 -11.59 -4.04 6.36
C TYR A 283 -12.95 -4.43 5.75
N HIS A 284 -13.00 -4.56 4.43
CA HIS A 284 -14.25 -4.76 3.68
C HIS A 284 -15.02 -5.99 4.13
N ILE A 285 -14.33 -7.06 4.54
CA ILE A 285 -14.94 -8.33 4.91
C ILE A 285 -16.06 -8.19 5.96
N PHE A 286 -15.92 -7.29 6.93
CA PHE A 286 -16.94 -7.11 7.96
C PHE A 286 -18.27 -6.65 7.35
N TYR A 287 -18.22 -5.66 6.47
CA TYR A 287 -19.39 -5.11 5.78
C TYR A 287 -19.94 -6.06 4.71
N GLN A 288 -19.04 -6.80 4.02
CA GLN A 288 -19.41 -7.85 3.08
C GLN A 288 -20.24 -8.94 3.76
N ILE A 289 -19.80 -9.47 4.90
CA ILE A 289 -20.55 -10.49 5.66
C ILE A 289 -21.91 -9.93 6.11
N MET A 290 -21.94 -8.70 6.64
CA MET A 290 -23.17 -8.04 7.11
C MET A 290 -24.11 -7.59 5.98
N SER A 291 -23.70 -7.67 4.71
CA SER A 291 -24.54 -7.35 3.54
C SER A 291 -25.78 -8.25 3.40
N ASN A 292 -25.81 -9.38 4.13
CA ASN A 292 -26.87 -10.38 4.11
C ASN A 292 -27.09 -11.04 2.75
N LYS A 293 -26.08 -11.01 1.87
CA LYS A 293 -26.14 -11.72 0.58
C LYS A 293 -26.10 -13.24 0.74
N LYS A 294 -25.48 -13.72 1.84
CA LYS A 294 -25.46 -15.11 2.30
C LYS A 294 -26.05 -15.16 3.72
N PRO A 295 -27.39 -15.21 3.89
CA PRO A 295 -28.05 -15.14 5.21
C PRO A 295 -27.60 -16.23 6.18
N GLU A 296 -27.19 -17.39 5.66
CA GLU A 296 -26.63 -18.47 6.45
C GLU A 296 -25.38 -18.06 7.25
N LEU A 297 -24.63 -17.05 6.79
CA LEU A 297 -23.50 -16.49 7.54
C LEU A 297 -23.96 -15.65 8.72
N ILE A 298 -25.09 -14.95 8.62
CA ILE A 298 -25.64 -14.14 9.73
C ILE A 298 -26.01 -15.08 10.89
N ASP A 299 -26.70 -16.17 10.57
CA ASP A 299 -27.10 -17.19 11.54
C ASP A 299 -25.89 -17.94 12.12
N LEU A 300 -24.95 -18.37 11.27
CA LEU A 300 -23.74 -19.09 11.68
C LEU A 300 -22.89 -18.27 12.66
N LEU A 301 -22.77 -16.96 12.42
CA LEU A 301 -21.89 -16.07 13.18
C LEU A 301 -22.62 -15.41 14.37
N HIS A 302 -23.93 -15.64 14.51
CA HIS A 302 -24.77 -15.00 15.51
C HIS A 302 -24.64 -13.47 15.49
N ILE A 303 -24.58 -12.88 14.30
CA ILE A 303 -24.47 -11.43 14.11
C ILE A 303 -25.80 -10.84 13.64
N SER A 304 -25.94 -9.52 13.73
CA SER A 304 -27.00 -8.80 13.03
C SER A 304 -26.48 -8.24 11.70
N THR A 305 -27.37 -7.69 10.89
CA THR A 305 -27.01 -6.94 9.68
C THR A 305 -26.78 -5.46 9.95
N ASN A 306 -26.82 -5.01 11.22
CA ASN A 306 -26.61 -3.62 11.61
C ASN A 306 -25.17 -3.44 12.13
N PRO A 307 -24.26 -2.81 11.38
CA PRO A 307 -22.86 -2.71 11.78
C PRO A 307 -22.64 -1.92 13.07
N TYR A 308 -23.56 -1.02 13.44
CA TYR A 308 -23.52 -0.30 14.72
C TYR A 308 -23.65 -1.20 15.95
N ASP A 309 -24.09 -2.45 15.77
CA ASP A 309 -24.11 -3.42 16.85
C ASP A 309 -22.69 -3.90 17.21
N PHE A 310 -21.66 -3.58 16.41
CA PHE A 310 -20.28 -4.06 16.57
C PHE A 310 -19.29 -2.89 16.62
N HIS A 311 -18.94 -2.46 17.83
CA HIS A 311 -18.15 -1.25 18.06
C HIS A 311 -16.80 -1.22 17.32
N TYR A 312 -16.13 -2.35 17.19
CA TYR A 312 -14.82 -2.44 16.53
C TYR A 312 -14.84 -2.09 15.05
N VAL A 313 -16.01 -2.08 14.38
CA VAL A 313 -16.12 -1.87 12.93
C VAL A 313 -17.10 -0.76 12.55
N SER A 314 -17.52 0.05 13.53
CA SER A 314 -18.55 1.08 13.36
C SER A 314 -18.20 2.44 13.99
N GLN A 315 -16.90 2.73 14.17
CA GLN A 315 -16.44 4.03 14.72
C GLN A 315 -16.41 5.13 13.66
N GLY A 316 -16.27 4.74 12.38
CA GLY A 316 -16.27 5.64 11.24
C GLY A 316 -17.46 5.40 10.31
N GLU A 317 -17.17 5.36 9.02
CA GLU A 317 -18.16 5.07 7.98
C GLU A 317 -18.53 3.58 7.98
N ILE A 318 -19.70 3.27 7.42
CA ILE A 318 -20.19 1.88 7.31
C ILE A 318 -20.49 1.52 5.86
N THR A 319 -20.90 2.50 5.05
CA THR A 319 -21.23 2.30 3.64
C THR A 319 -20.36 3.16 2.75
N VAL A 320 -20.14 2.73 1.51
CA VAL A 320 -19.32 3.44 0.53
C VAL A 320 -20.06 3.39 -0.80
N SER A 321 -20.35 4.54 -1.39
CA SER A 321 -21.21 4.64 -2.58
C SER A 321 -20.67 3.92 -3.81
N SER A 322 -19.35 3.74 -3.91
CA SER A 322 -18.68 3.08 -5.03
C SER A 322 -18.55 1.56 -4.86
N ILE A 323 -18.90 1.00 -3.70
CA ILE A 323 -18.70 -0.42 -3.37
C ILE A 323 -20.04 -1.10 -3.13
N ASN A 324 -20.23 -2.24 -3.78
CA ASN A 324 -21.36 -3.13 -3.52
C ASN A 324 -20.91 -4.32 -2.67
N ASP A 325 -20.97 -4.17 -1.34
CA ASP A 325 -20.48 -5.17 -0.37
C ASP A 325 -21.15 -6.56 -0.58
N ALA A 326 -22.36 -6.62 -1.14
CA ALA A 326 -23.04 -7.89 -1.46
C ALA A 326 -22.43 -8.62 -2.67
N GLU A 327 -22.08 -7.91 -3.73
CA GLU A 327 -21.41 -8.49 -4.90
C GLU A 327 -19.98 -8.89 -4.56
N GLU A 328 -19.28 -8.07 -3.78
CA GLU A 328 -17.92 -8.34 -3.33
C GLU A 328 -17.86 -9.57 -2.40
N LEU A 329 -18.88 -9.80 -1.55
CA LEU A 329 -18.96 -11.04 -0.76
C LEU A 329 -18.99 -12.28 -1.66
N LEU A 330 -19.76 -12.26 -2.74
CA LEU A 330 -19.82 -13.39 -3.68
C LEU A 330 -18.50 -13.56 -4.44
N ALA A 331 -17.86 -12.47 -4.85
CA ALA A 331 -16.57 -12.52 -5.52
C ALA A 331 -15.50 -13.14 -4.59
N MET A 332 -15.48 -12.73 -3.33
CA MET A 332 -14.59 -13.29 -2.31
C MET A 332 -14.90 -14.77 -2.04
N ASP A 333 -16.17 -15.12 -1.83
CA ASP A 333 -16.61 -16.49 -1.53
C ASP A 333 -16.24 -17.47 -2.65
N ASN A 334 -16.41 -17.05 -3.92
CA ASN A 334 -15.98 -17.81 -5.09
C ASN A 334 -14.45 -17.90 -5.19
N ALA A 335 -13.73 -16.82 -4.86
CA ALA A 335 -12.26 -16.84 -4.86
C ALA A 335 -11.70 -17.87 -3.87
N VAL A 336 -12.29 -17.98 -2.67
CA VAL A 336 -11.91 -18.99 -1.66
C VAL A 336 -12.06 -20.41 -2.24
N ASP A 337 -13.13 -20.67 -3.00
CA ASP A 337 -13.34 -21.98 -3.61
C ASP A 337 -12.33 -22.27 -4.74
N ILE A 338 -12.04 -21.30 -5.60
CA ILE A 338 -11.03 -21.42 -6.68
C ILE A 338 -9.63 -21.67 -6.11
N LEU A 339 -9.30 -21.03 -4.98
CA LEU A 339 -8.02 -21.17 -4.30
C LEU A 339 -7.89 -22.49 -3.52
N GLY A 340 -8.92 -23.35 -3.55
CA GLY A 340 -8.85 -24.70 -3.01
C GLY A 340 -8.90 -24.78 -1.49
N PHE A 341 -9.48 -23.78 -0.82
CA PHE A 341 -9.79 -23.88 0.60
C PHE A 341 -10.89 -24.92 0.82
N SER A 342 -10.72 -25.76 1.83
CA SER A 342 -11.77 -26.70 2.22
C SER A 342 -12.98 -25.99 2.84
N PRO A 343 -14.17 -26.60 2.83
CA PRO A 343 -15.34 -26.03 3.50
C PRO A 343 -15.11 -25.74 5.00
N GLU A 344 -14.35 -26.59 5.69
CA GLU A 344 -13.97 -26.40 7.11
C GLU A 344 -13.07 -25.17 7.29
N GLU A 345 -12.10 -24.97 6.40
CA GLU A 345 -11.24 -23.79 6.40
C GLU A 345 -12.02 -22.51 6.12
N LYS A 346 -12.91 -22.53 5.11
CA LYS A 346 -13.79 -21.41 4.72
C LYS A 346 -14.72 -21.02 5.87
N GLU A 347 -15.36 -22.00 6.50
CA GLU A 347 -16.19 -21.77 7.69
C GLU A 347 -15.36 -21.20 8.84
N GLY A 348 -14.14 -21.71 9.06
CA GLY A 348 -13.21 -21.20 10.06
C GLY A 348 -12.86 -19.72 9.86
N ILE A 349 -12.59 -19.30 8.62
CA ILE A 349 -12.32 -17.90 8.27
C ILE A 349 -13.51 -17.01 8.70
N TYR A 350 -14.73 -17.40 8.35
CA TYR A 350 -15.93 -16.65 8.73
C TYR A 350 -16.11 -16.61 10.25
N LYS A 351 -15.99 -17.76 10.93
CA LYS A 351 -16.14 -17.87 12.39
C LYS A 351 -15.16 -16.99 13.15
N VAL A 352 -13.88 -17.02 12.76
CA VAL A 352 -12.85 -16.16 13.35
C VAL A 352 -13.18 -14.69 13.14
N THR A 353 -13.62 -14.32 11.93
CA THR A 353 -13.99 -12.93 11.59
C THR A 353 -15.19 -12.44 12.42
N GLY A 354 -16.24 -13.26 12.54
CA GLY A 354 -17.40 -12.94 13.37
C GLY A 354 -17.05 -12.86 14.86
N ALA A 355 -16.18 -13.74 15.35
CA ALA A 355 -15.74 -13.71 16.74
C ALA A 355 -14.95 -12.43 17.08
N VAL A 356 -14.13 -11.93 16.15
CA VAL A 356 -13.44 -10.62 16.29
C VAL A 356 -14.43 -9.47 16.46
N MET A 357 -15.57 -9.49 15.75
CA MET A 357 -16.63 -8.49 15.94
C MET A 357 -17.24 -8.58 17.35
N HIS A 358 -17.51 -9.81 17.83
CA HIS A 358 -18.06 -10.04 19.18
C HIS A 358 -17.08 -9.67 20.30
N TYR A 359 -15.76 -9.80 20.09
CA TYR A 359 -14.75 -9.36 21.07
C TYR A 359 -14.93 -7.89 21.44
N GLY A 360 -15.21 -7.03 20.47
CA GLY A 360 -15.46 -5.60 20.70
C GLY A 360 -16.70 -5.27 21.52
N ASN A 361 -17.60 -6.24 21.69
CA ASN A 361 -18.85 -6.09 22.42
C ASN A 361 -18.82 -6.73 23.81
N MET A 362 -17.76 -7.45 24.17
CA MET A 362 -17.60 -8.01 25.51
C MET A 362 -17.53 -6.88 26.53
N LYS A 363 -18.31 -6.96 27.61
CA LYS A 363 -18.37 -5.93 28.64
C LYS A 363 -17.79 -6.43 29.95
N PHE A 364 -17.06 -5.56 30.62
CA PHE A 364 -16.45 -5.80 31.92
C PHE A 364 -16.74 -4.66 32.85
N LYS A 365 -16.88 -4.97 34.14
CA LYS A 365 -17.10 -4.00 35.20
C LYS A 365 -16.10 -4.20 36.32
N GLN A 366 -15.91 -3.17 37.13
CA GLN A 366 -15.09 -3.27 38.32
C GLN A 366 -15.83 -4.06 39.39
N LYS A 367 -15.15 -5.05 39.98
CA LYS A 367 -15.69 -5.81 41.11
C LYS A 367 -15.85 -4.91 42.33
N GLN A 368 -16.93 -5.08 43.08
CA GLN A 368 -17.22 -4.21 44.23
C GLN A 368 -16.09 -4.24 45.26
N ARG A 369 -15.55 -3.06 45.59
CA ARG A 369 -14.47 -2.84 46.58
C ARG A 369 -13.11 -3.45 46.20
N GLU A 370 -12.92 -3.84 44.95
CA GLU A 370 -11.70 -4.41 44.38
C GLU A 370 -11.31 -3.60 43.12
N GLU A 371 -10.03 -3.54 42.76
CA GLU A 371 -9.59 -2.90 41.50
C GLU A 371 -9.72 -3.85 40.29
N GLN A 372 -9.97 -5.13 40.57
CA GLN A 372 -10.09 -6.19 39.58
C GLN A 372 -11.37 -6.07 38.75
N ALA A 373 -11.28 -6.46 37.48
CA ALA A 373 -12.40 -6.60 36.57
C ALA A 373 -13.14 -7.92 36.80
N GLU A 374 -14.44 -7.90 36.57
CA GLU A 374 -15.29 -9.08 36.40
C GLU A 374 -16.15 -8.94 35.12
N PRO A 375 -16.59 -10.06 34.52
CA PRO A 375 -17.47 -10.01 33.35
C PRO A 375 -18.80 -9.30 33.67
N ASP A 376 -19.23 -8.40 32.80
CA ASP A 376 -20.55 -7.76 32.88
C ASP A 376 -21.55 -8.45 31.94
N GLY A 377 -21.89 -9.68 32.31
CA GLY A 377 -22.67 -10.59 31.49
C GLY A 377 -21.80 -11.55 30.66
N THR A 378 -22.37 -12.68 30.26
CA THR A 378 -21.64 -13.74 29.53
C THR A 378 -22.12 -13.93 28.09
N GLY A 379 -23.31 -13.44 27.71
CA GLY A 379 -23.92 -13.80 26.43
C GLY A 379 -23.04 -13.56 25.20
N VAL A 380 -22.36 -12.40 25.13
CA VAL A 380 -21.42 -12.11 24.02
C VAL A 380 -20.17 -13.00 24.09
N ALA A 381 -19.67 -13.27 25.30
CA ALA A 381 -18.54 -14.16 25.52
C ALA A 381 -18.87 -15.62 25.14
N ASP A 382 -20.09 -16.06 25.41
CA ASP A 382 -20.60 -17.39 25.07
C ASP A 382 -20.63 -17.58 23.55
N ILE A 383 -21.10 -16.56 22.81
CA ILE A 383 -21.08 -16.55 21.34
C ILE A 383 -19.64 -16.58 20.83
N ALA A 384 -18.79 -15.68 21.30
CA ALA A 384 -17.41 -15.58 20.83
C ALA A 384 -16.60 -16.85 21.14
N ALA A 385 -16.80 -17.44 22.32
CA ALA A 385 -16.18 -18.71 22.70
C ALA A 385 -16.69 -19.88 21.83
N SER A 386 -17.99 -19.93 21.53
CA SER A 386 -18.57 -20.94 20.64
C SER A 386 -17.96 -20.88 19.23
N LEU A 387 -17.89 -19.70 18.63
CA LEU A 387 -17.29 -19.49 17.31
C LEU A 387 -15.81 -19.89 17.27
N MET A 388 -15.08 -19.62 18.35
CA MET A 388 -13.66 -19.95 18.50
C MET A 388 -13.42 -21.38 18.98
N GLY A 389 -14.45 -22.18 19.26
CA GLY A 389 -14.31 -23.55 19.76
C GLY A 389 -13.69 -23.66 21.16
N LEU A 390 -14.03 -22.72 22.06
CA LEU A 390 -13.50 -22.58 23.42
C LEU A 390 -14.59 -22.79 24.49
N ASN A 391 -14.16 -23.02 25.73
CA ASN A 391 -15.06 -22.94 26.89
C ASN A 391 -15.19 -21.48 27.34
N SER A 392 -16.42 -20.97 27.41
CA SER A 392 -16.69 -19.56 27.77
C SER A 392 -16.23 -19.18 29.18
N ALA A 393 -16.42 -20.06 30.17
CA ALA A 393 -16.02 -19.79 31.54
C ALA A 393 -14.49 -19.71 31.68
N ASP A 394 -13.76 -20.62 31.03
CA ASP A 394 -12.30 -20.59 31.00
C ASP A 394 -11.77 -19.37 30.25
N PHE A 395 -12.44 -18.98 29.15
CA PHE A 395 -12.08 -17.79 28.37
C PHE A 395 -12.21 -16.50 29.19
N LEU A 396 -13.37 -16.29 29.84
CA LEU A 396 -13.58 -15.14 30.72
C LEU A 396 -12.63 -15.14 31.93
N LYS A 397 -12.37 -16.32 32.50
CA LYS A 397 -11.41 -16.46 33.61
C LYS A 397 -10.00 -16.08 33.16
N ALA A 398 -9.54 -16.55 32.00
CA ALA A 398 -8.23 -16.21 31.45
C ALA A 398 -8.09 -14.72 31.15
N LEU A 399 -9.17 -14.07 30.70
CA LEU A 399 -9.21 -12.61 30.48
C LEU A 399 -9.11 -11.82 31.78
N CYS A 400 -9.94 -12.10 32.79
CA CYS A 400 -9.93 -11.34 34.04
C CYS A 400 -8.76 -11.70 34.99
N TYR A 401 -8.34 -12.96 34.95
CA TYR A 401 -7.37 -13.56 35.88
C TYR A 401 -6.31 -14.40 35.15
N PRO A 402 -5.49 -13.80 34.27
CA PRO A 402 -4.41 -14.50 33.59
C PRO A 402 -3.40 -15.09 34.58
N ARG A 403 -2.87 -16.26 34.24
CA ARG A 403 -1.73 -16.88 34.89
C ARG A 403 -0.45 -16.39 34.22
N VAL A 404 0.38 -15.69 34.97
CA VAL A 404 1.66 -15.14 34.49
C VAL A 404 2.80 -15.93 35.11
N LYS A 405 3.79 -16.29 34.31
CA LYS A 405 5.00 -16.95 34.79
C LYS A 405 5.92 -15.93 35.45
N VAL A 406 6.22 -16.12 36.73
CA VAL A 406 7.14 -15.28 37.51
C VAL A 406 8.26 -16.19 38.03
N GLY A 407 9.43 -16.09 37.41
CA GLY A 407 10.52 -17.06 37.63
C GLY A 407 10.13 -18.46 37.16
N ASN A 408 10.07 -19.42 38.09
CA ASN A 408 9.70 -20.81 37.82
C ASN A 408 8.24 -21.16 38.16
N GLU A 409 7.47 -20.22 38.73
CA GLU A 409 6.09 -20.44 39.17
C GLU A 409 5.08 -19.67 38.32
N TYR A 410 3.83 -20.15 38.27
CA TYR A 410 2.72 -19.44 37.65
C TYR A 410 1.85 -18.81 38.71
N VAL A 411 1.70 -17.49 38.66
CA VAL A 411 0.89 -16.71 39.60
C VAL A 411 -0.33 -16.15 38.86
N THR A 412 -1.50 -16.29 39.48
CA THR A 412 -2.73 -15.66 38.97
C THR A 412 -2.68 -14.17 39.25
N LYS A 413 -2.76 -13.35 38.20
CA LYS A 413 -2.75 -11.88 38.27
C LYS A 413 -4.14 -11.37 37.93
N GLY A 414 -4.74 -10.57 38.81
CA GLY A 414 -5.97 -9.84 38.48
C GLY A 414 -5.69 -8.67 37.55
N GLN A 415 -6.58 -8.43 36.58
CA GLN A 415 -6.55 -7.26 35.69
C GLN A 415 -7.64 -6.26 36.06
N ASN A 416 -7.40 -4.97 35.86
CA ASN A 416 -8.45 -3.96 35.92
C ASN A 416 -9.26 -3.92 34.61
N VAL A 417 -10.37 -3.17 34.60
CA VAL A 417 -11.29 -3.13 33.45
C VAL A 417 -10.60 -2.69 32.16
N GLN A 418 -9.79 -1.63 32.23
CA GLN A 418 -9.09 -1.11 31.05
C GLN A 418 -8.05 -2.11 30.50
N GLN A 419 -7.33 -2.80 31.39
CA GLN A 419 -6.37 -3.84 31.01
C GLN A 419 -7.06 -5.00 30.27
N VAL A 420 -8.24 -5.41 30.74
CA VAL A 420 -9.01 -6.45 30.04
C VAL A 420 -9.45 -5.97 28.66
N TYR A 421 -10.00 -4.76 28.52
CA TYR A 421 -10.36 -4.21 27.20
C TYR A 421 -9.16 -4.13 26.23
N ASN A 422 -8.02 -3.65 26.71
CA ASN A 422 -6.80 -3.59 25.93
C ASN A 422 -6.34 -5.00 25.49
N SER A 423 -6.41 -5.98 26.40
CA SER A 423 -6.07 -7.37 26.12
C SER A 423 -7.01 -7.99 25.08
N VAL A 424 -8.32 -7.72 25.15
CA VAL A 424 -9.30 -8.19 24.15
C VAL A 424 -9.01 -7.58 22.77
N GLY A 425 -8.69 -6.29 22.72
CA GLY A 425 -8.30 -5.63 21.47
C GLY A 425 -6.99 -6.18 20.88
N ALA A 426 -5.98 -6.46 21.72
CA ALA A 426 -4.73 -7.10 21.29
C ALA A 426 -4.99 -8.50 20.71
N LEU A 427 -5.82 -9.31 21.38
CA LEU A 427 -6.22 -10.63 20.90
C LEU A 427 -6.98 -10.56 19.57
N ALA A 428 -7.91 -9.61 19.42
CA ALA A 428 -8.64 -9.40 18.16
C ALA A 428 -7.69 -9.12 16.99
N LYS A 429 -6.74 -8.20 17.20
CA LYS A 429 -5.69 -7.86 16.22
C LYS A 429 -4.81 -9.06 15.87
N ALA A 430 -4.33 -9.79 16.88
CA ALA A 430 -3.43 -10.93 16.68
C ALA A 430 -4.10 -12.10 15.97
N VAL A 431 -5.36 -12.41 16.32
CA VAL A 431 -6.14 -13.45 15.65
C VAL A 431 -6.37 -13.07 14.18
N TYR A 432 -6.76 -11.82 13.91
CA TYR A 432 -6.99 -11.35 12.54
C TYR A 432 -5.72 -11.37 11.70
N GLU A 433 -4.59 -10.88 12.23
CA GLU A 433 -3.30 -10.92 11.55
C GLU A 433 -2.84 -12.35 11.27
N LYS A 434 -2.84 -13.23 12.27
CA LYS A 434 -2.43 -14.63 12.08
C LYS A 434 -3.31 -15.32 11.04
N MET A 435 -4.62 -15.07 11.05
CA MET A 435 -5.54 -15.56 10.03
C MET A 435 -5.18 -15.02 8.64
N PHE A 436 -4.91 -13.72 8.50
CA PHE A 436 -4.49 -13.11 7.24
C PHE A 436 -3.20 -13.73 6.70
N LEU A 437 -2.17 -13.85 7.54
CA LEU A 437 -0.91 -14.47 7.16
C LEU A 437 -1.08 -15.95 6.79
N TRP A 438 -1.94 -16.68 7.51
CA TRP A 438 -2.26 -18.06 7.15
C TRP A 438 -2.98 -18.17 5.80
N MET A 439 -3.93 -17.27 5.49
CA MET A 439 -4.56 -17.24 4.17
C MET A 439 -3.52 -17.04 3.07
N VAL A 440 -2.54 -16.16 3.26
CA VAL A 440 -1.41 -15.99 2.32
C VAL A 440 -0.60 -17.27 2.17
N VAL A 441 -0.30 -17.97 3.26
CA VAL A 441 0.40 -19.28 3.22
C VAL A 441 -0.42 -20.31 2.43
N ARG A 442 -1.74 -20.39 2.65
CA ARG A 442 -2.63 -21.32 1.92
C ARG A 442 -2.71 -20.98 0.44
N ILE A 443 -2.81 -19.69 0.09
CA ILE A 443 -2.73 -19.22 -1.30
C ILE A 443 -1.40 -19.67 -1.93
N ASN A 444 -0.27 -19.46 -1.26
CA ASN A 444 1.04 -19.85 -1.78
C ASN A 444 1.18 -21.35 -2.00
N GLN A 445 0.60 -22.18 -1.12
CA GLN A 445 0.56 -23.64 -1.31
C GLN A 445 -0.21 -24.02 -2.58
N GLN A 446 -1.24 -23.26 -2.95
CA GLN A 446 -2.02 -23.50 -4.17
C GLN A 446 -1.30 -22.98 -5.42
N LEU A 447 -0.58 -21.87 -5.31
CA LEU A 447 0.20 -21.28 -6.41
C LEU A 447 1.53 -22.03 -6.69
N ASP A 448 1.94 -22.91 -5.76
CA ASP A 448 3.12 -23.73 -5.92
C ASP A 448 2.89 -24.85 -6.96
N THR A 449 3.92 -25.11 -7.76
CA THR A 449 3.90 -26.21 -8.73
C THR A 449 5.20 -27.00 -8.66
N LYS A 450 5.16 -28.24 -9.15
CA LYS A 450 6.34 -29.11 -9.23
C LYS A 450 7.33 -28.71 -10.34
N LYS A 451 7.08 -27.63 -11.08
CA LYS A 451 7.96 -27.17 -12.15
C LYS A 451 9.24 -26.56 -11.55
N PRO A 452 10.42 -26.79 -12.15
CA PRO A 452 11.66 -26.18 -11.68
C PRO A 452 11.62 -24.65 -11.88
N ARG A 453 12.04 -23.91 -10.85
CA ARG A 453 12.16 -22.45 -10.85
C ARG A 453 13.60 -22.07 -11.21
N ALA A 454 13.78 -21.08 -12.08
CA ALA A 454 15.10 -20.58 -12.48
C ALA A 454 15.30 -19.12 -12.06
N SER A 455 14.31 -18.27 -12.34
CA SER A 455 14.33 -16.84 -12.02
C SER A 455 12.92 -16.36 -11.69
N PHE A 456 12.77 -15.18 -11.09
CA PHE A 456 11.47 -14.57 -10.85
C PHE A 456 11.46 -13.09 -11.20
N ILE A 457 10.25 -12.58 -11.45
CA ILE A 457 9.96 -11.15 -11.49
C ILE A 457 9.04 -10.83 -10.32
N GLY A 458 9.51 -9.97 -9.41
CA GLY A 458 8.78 -9.55 -8.23
C GLY A 458 8.00 -8.27 -8.48
N VAL A 459 6.68 -8.27 -8.26
CA VAL A 459 5.86 -7.05 -8.35
C VAL A 459 5.54 -6.57 -6.94
N LEU A 460 6.09 -5.42 -6.57
CA LEU A 460 5.84 -4.79 -5.27
C LEU A 460 4.69 -3.78 -5.40
N ASP A 461 3.60 -4.05 -4.70
CA ASP A 461 2.45 -3.15 -4.53
C ASP A 461 2.39 -2.74 -3.06
N ILE A 462 2.77 -1.49 -2.79
CA ILE A 462 2.82 -0.94 -1.44
C ILE A 462 2.23 0.47 -1.42
N ALA A 463 1.71 0.87 -0.26
CA ALA A 463 1.27 2.25 -0.07
C ALA A 463 2.45 3.22 -0.23
N GLY A 464 2.20 4.34 -0.92
CA GLY A 464 3.16 5.43 -1.00
C GLY A 464 3.32 6.17 0.32
N PHE A 465 4.15 7.21 0.30
CA PHE A 465 4.34 8.12 1.42
C PHE A 465 3.03 8.81 1.84
N GLU A 466 2.72 8.86 3.14
CA GLU A 466 1.47 9.41 3.67
C GLU A 466 1.73 10.65 4.54
N ILE A 467 1.06 11.77 4.21
CA ILE A 467 1.07 13.01 5.00
C ILE A 467 -0.38 13.39 5.29
N PHE A 468 -0.78 13.22 6.54
CA PHE A 468 -2.11 13.58 7.05
C PHE A 468 -2.02 14.70 8.09
N ASP A 469 -3.18 15.24 8.47
CA ASP A 469 -3.26 16.18 9.60
C ASP A 469 -2.95 15.50 10.94
N PHE A 470 -3.11 14.17 11.03
CA PHE A 470 -2.78 13.34 12.17
C PHE A 470 -1.96 12.13 11.69
N ASN A 471 -0.67 12.08 12.04
CA ASN A 471 0.23 10.98 11.68
C ASN A 471 0.63 10.23 12.96
N SER A 472 0.33 8.93 13.04
CA SER A 472 0.67 8.09 14.19
C SER A 472 1.81 7.11 13.85
N LEU A 473 1.99 6.07 14.67
CA LEU A 473 3.04 5.07 14.50
C LEU A 473 2.95 4.38 13.13
N GLU A 474 1.74 4.13 12.66
CA GLU A 474 1.46 3.52 11.36
C GLU A 474 2.00 4.37 10.20
N GLN A 475 1.80 5.70 10.26
CA GLN A 475 2.38 6.64 9.29
C GLN A 475 3.91 6.65 9.37
N LEU A 476 4.50 6.55 10.57
CA LEU A 476 5.96 6.47 10.69
C LEU A 476 6.50 5.21 10.02
N CYS A 477 5.86 4.05 10.22
CA CYS A 477 6.28 2.78 9.60
C CYS A 477 6.21 2.83 8.07
N ILE A 478 5.12 3.36 7.49
CA ILE A 478 5.00 3.43 6.03
C ILE A 478 5.91 4.50 5.42
N ASN A 479 6.08 5.64 6.09
CA ASN A 479 6.97 6.71 5.62
C ASN A 479 8.44 6.28 5.71
N PHE A 480 8.83 5.58 6.78
CA PHE A 480 10.16 4.95 6.88
C PHE A 480 10.41 3.95 5.74
N THR A 481 9.40 3.12 5.42
CA THR A 481 9.51 2.18 4.30
C THR A 481 9.70 2.92 2.97
N ASN A 482 8.93 3.99 2.72
CA ASN A 482 9.07 4.80 1.51
C ASN A 482 10.40 5.57 1.46
N GLU A 483 10.93 6.03 2.61
CA GLU A 483 12.28 6.62 2.69
C GLU A 483 13.34 5.63 2.19
N LYS A 484 13.26 4.37 2.63
CA LYS A 484 14.16 3.29 2.17
C LYS A 484 13.96 2.92 0.71
N LEU A 485 12.71 2.86 0.24
CA LEU A 485 12.43 2.60 -1.18
C LEU A 485 12.97 3.73 -2.07
N GLN A 486 12.88 4.98 -1.61
CA GLN A 486 13.47 6.12 -2.30
C GLN A 486 15.00 6.07 -2.30
N GLN A 487 15.63 5.70 -1.19
CA GLN A 487 17.08 5.48 -1.15
C GLN A 487 17.52 4.37 -2.10
N PHE A 488 16.79 3.25 -2.12
CA PHE A 488 17.03 2.15 -3.05
C PHE A 488 16.95 2.62 -4.50
N PHE A 489 15.92 3.43 -4.84
CA PHE A 489 15.78 4.02 -6.16
C PHE A 489 16.96 4.95 -6.50
N ASN A 490 17.30 5.89 -5.62
CA ASN A 490 18.38 6.84 -5.85
C ASN A 490 19.71 6.12 -6.10
N HIS A 491 20.00 5.09 -5.30
CA HIS A 491 21.19 4.27 -5.46
C HIS A 491 21.19 3.52 -6.80
N HIS A 492 20.08 2.90 -7.18
CA HIS A 492 19.97 2.16 -8.45
C HIS A 492 20.11 3.09 -9.67
N MET A 493 19.41 4.23 -9.66
CA MET A 493 19.52 5.25 -10.71
C MET A 493 20.97 5.71 -10.86
N PHE A 494 21.66 5.95 -9.74
CA PHE A 494 23.04 6.39 -9.74
C PHE A 494 24.00 5.34 -10.32
N VAL A 495 23.84 4.06 -9.96
CA VAL A 495 24.66 2.97 -10.54
C VAL A 495 24.48 2.91 -12.06
N LEU A 496 23.24 3.04 -12.56
CA LEU A 496 22.98 3.03 -14.00
C LEU A 496 23.59 4.24 -14.73
N GLU A 497 23.49 5.44 -14.14
CA GLU A 497 24.11 6.65 -14.71
C GLU A 497 25.64 6.52 -14.78
N GLN A 498 26.27 5.94 -13.75
CA GLN A 498 27.72 5.69 -13.77
C GLN A 498 28.15 4.74 -14.88
N GLU A 499 27.39 3.67 -15.09
CA GLU A 499 27.67 2.71 -16.16
C GLU A 499 27.60 3.39 -17.53
N GLU A 500 26.64 4.29 -17.73
CA GLU A 500 26.52 5.05 -18.98
C GLU A 500 27.66 6.06 -19.15
N TYR A 501 28.02 6.85 -18.13
CA TYR A 501 29.18 7.75 -18.21
C TYR A 501 30.47 7.00 -18.53
N LYS A 502 30.69 5.85 -17.89
CA LYS A 502 31.87 5.01 -18.12
C LYS A 502 31.89 4.45 -19.55
N LYS A 503 30.73 4.04 -20.07
CA LYS A 503 30.57 3.51 -21.42
C LYS A 503 30.80 4.59 -22.49
N GLU A 504 30.36 5.82 -22.23
CA GLU A 504 30.57 6.98 -23.11
C GLU A 504 31.97 7.62 -22.94
N GLY A 505 32.77 7.16 -21.96
CA GLY A 505 34.12 7.68 -21.71
C GLY A 505 34.14 9.08 -21.09
N ILE A 506 33.09 9.46 -20.36
CA ILE A 506 32.97 10.75 -19.69
C ILE A 506 33.56 10.65 -18.28
N GLU A 507 34.50 11.52 -17.95
CA GLU A 507 35.01 11.67 -16.58
C GLU A 507 33.96 12.34 -15.70
N TRP A 508 33.49 11.61 -14.68
CA TRP A 508 32.47 12.08 -13.74
C TRP A 508 32.94 11.89 -12.30
N GLU A 509 32.83 12.94 -11.49
CA GLU A 509 33.16 12.89 -10.06
C GLU A 509 32.04 12.20 -9.26
N PHE A 510 32.45 11.33 -8.34
CA PHE A 510 31.55 10.49 -7.56
C PHE A 510 30.75 11.31 -6.54
N ILE A 511 29.42 11.28 -6.64
CA ILE A 511 28.48 11.83 -5.65
C ILE A 511 27.43 10.77 -5.32
N ASP A 512 27.47 10.17 -4.14
CA ASP A 512 26.50 9.14 -3.73
C ASP A 512 25.17 9.77 -3.25
N PHE A 513 24.19 9.88 -4.15
CA PHE A 513 22.84 10.35 -3.86
C PHE A 513 22.05 9.43 -2.90
N GLY A 514 22.55 8.22 -2.61
CA GLY A 514 22.00 7.35 -1.57
C GLY A 514 22.27 7.86 -0.16
N MET A 515 23.28 8.72 0.02
CA MET A 515 23.63 9.30 1.33
C MET A 515 22.65 10.40 1.78
N ASP A 516 21.94 11.05 0.86
CA ASP A 516 21.04 12.16 1.19
C ASP A 516 19.88 11.73 2.10
N LEU A 517 19.40 10.50 1.94
CA LEU A 517 18.32 9.93 2.76
C LEU A 517 18.84 9.19 4.00
N ALA A 518 20.15 8.87 4.05
CA ALA A 518 20.73 8.07 5.12
C ALA A 518 20.51 8.72 6.49
N ALA A 519 20.63 10.04 6.60
CA ALA A 519 20.43 10.75 7.87
C ALA A 519 19.03 10.55 8.46
N CYS A 520 17.97 10.53 7.64
CA CYS A 520 16.61 10.30 8.11
C CYS A 520 16.38 8.83 8.46
N ILE A 521 16.87 7.91 7.62
CA ILE A 521 16.78 6.47 7.85
C ILE A 521 17.49 6.07 9.15
N GLU A 522 18.71 6.56 9.36
CA GLU A 522 19.52 6.27 10.54
C GLU A 522 18.90 6.82 11.82
N LEU A 523 18.33 8.03 11.77
CA LEU A 523 17.57 8.61 12.87
C LEU A 523 16.42 7.69 13.33
N ILE A 524 15.82 6.95 12.40
CA ILE A 524 14.69 6.06 12.71
C ILE A 524 15.17 4.69 13.21
N GLU A 525 16.13 4.04 12.53
CA GLU A 525 16.43 2.62 12.73
C GLU A 525 17.70 2.29 13.53
N LYS A 526 18.66 3.21 13.62
CA LYS A 526 19.94 2.91 14.29
C LYS A 526 19.74 2.81 15.81
N PRO A 527 20.71 2.22 16.54
CA PRO A 527 20.72 2.28 17.99
C PRO A 527 20.59 3.72 18.47
N MET A 528 19.80 3.94 19.52
CA MET A 528 19.43 5.28 20.00
C MET A 528 18.63 6.12 19.00
N GLY A 529 18.12 5.52 17.92
CA GLY A 529 17.13 6.11 17.02
C GLY A 529 15.70 5.95 17.55
N ILE A 530 14.72 6.42 16.77
CA ILE A 530 13.31 6.50 17.21
C ILE A 530 12.75 5.12 17.60
N PHE A 531 12.92 4.10 16.75
CA PHE A 531 12.41 2.76 17.06
C PHE A 531 13.12 2.12 18.26
N SER A 532 14.45 2.30 18.35
CA SER A 532 15.23 1.79 19.48
C SER A 532 14.79 2.41 20.81
N ILE A 533 14.56 3.73 20.85
CA ILE A 533 14.07 4.41 22.07
C ILE A 533 12.64 3.97 22.39
N LEU A 534 11.79 3.78 21.37
CA LEU A 534 10.42 3.29 21.55
C LEU A 534 10.41 1.89 22.17
N GLU A 535 11.22 0.97 21.65
CA GLU A 535 11.37 -0.39 22.17
C GLU A 535 11.90 -0.40 23.60
N GLU A 536 12.92 0.42 23.90
CA GLU A 536 13.49 0.53 25.25
C GLU A 536 12.44 1.04 26.25
N GLU A 537 11.68 2.09 25.90
CA GLU A 537 10.59 2.61 26.74
C GLU A 537 9.46 1.59 26.93
N CYS A 538 9.22 0.71 25.95
CA CYS A 538 8.26 -0.38 26.09
C CYS A 538 8.67 -1.40 27.17
N MET A 539 9.95 -1.53 27.48
CA MET A 539 10.45 -2.42 28.53
C MET A 539 10.23 -1.87 29.94
N PHE A 540 10.04 -0.55 30.10
CA PHE A 540 9.85 0.08 31.41
C PHE A 540 8.37 0.09 31.82
N PRO A 541 7.98 -0.57 32.93
CA PRO A 541 6.56 -0.68 33.33
C PRO A 541 5.88 0.66 33.65
N LYS A 542 6.65 1.69 33.98
CA LYS A 542 6.15 3.04 34.32
C LYS A 542 6.42 4.08 33.22
N ALA A 543 6.92 3.67 32.06
CA ALA A 543 7.06 4.58 30.93
C ALA A 543 5.68 5.07 30.47
N THR A 544 5.66 6.31 29.99
CA THR A 544 4.49 7.01 29.46
C THR A 544 4.87 7.62 28.12
N ASP A 545 3.89 7.95 27.28
CA ASP A 545 4.18 8.65 26.02
C ASP A 545 4.96 9.96 26.27
N THR A 546 4.75 10.60 27.42
CA THR A 546 5.53 11.77 27.84
C THR A 546 7.00 11.45 28.14
N SER A 547 7.30 10.32 28.80
CA SER A 547 8.69 9.93 29.06
C SER A 547 9.41 9.57 27.76
N PHE A 548 8.72 8.87 26.86
CA PHE A 548 9.19 8.57 25.51
C PHE A 548 9.52 9.86 24.73
N LYS A 549 8.61 10.84 24.72
CA LYS A 549 8.84 12.17 24.13
C LYS A 549 10.10 12.83 24.65
N ASN A 550 10.26 12.85 25.98
CA ASN A 550 11.38 13.55 26.60
C ASN A 550 12.71 12.90 26.21
N LYS A 551 12.79 11.56 26.20
CA LYS A 551 13.97 10.84 25.71
C LYS A 551 14.29 11.15 24.24
N LEU A 552 13.28 11.18 23.36
CA LEU A 552 13.49 11.58 21.95
C LEU A 552 14.07 12.99 21.84
N TYR A 553 13.54 13.93 22.62
CA TYR A 553 14.00 15.31 22.62
C TYR A 553 15.44 15.43 23.13
N ASP A 554 15.74 14.83 24.28
CA ASP A 554 17.08 14.88 24.88
C ASP A 554 18.12 14.23 23.95
N GLN A 555 17.74 13.18 23.23
CA GLN A 555 18.63 12.47 22.33
C GLN A 555 18.82 13.14 20.96
N HIS A 556 17.77 13.76 20.39
CA HIS A 556 17.83 14.20 18.98
C HIS A 556 17.67 15.70 18.76
N LEU A 557 16.96 16.42 19.61
CA LEU A 557 16.66 17.83 19.38
C LEU A 557 17.95 18.67 19.40
N GLY A 558 18.18 19.44 18.34
CA GLY A 558 19.39 20.27 18.17
C GLY A 558 20.66 19.49 17.82
N LYS A 559 20.60 18.15 17.82
CA LYS A 559 21.71 17.25 17.45
C LYS A 559 21.54 16.65 16.06
N ASN A 560 20.30 16.33 15.66
CA ASN A 560 19.97 15.76 14.37
C ASN A 560 19.12 16.74 13.53
N LYS A 561 19.58 17.07 12.32
CA LYS A 561 18.91 18.05 11.44
C LYS A 561 17.51 17.61 10.98
N ASN A 562 17.31 16.30 10.84
CA ASN A 562 16.03 15.72 10.43
C ASN A 562 15.00 15.65 11.58
N PHE A 563 15.38 15.94 12.83
CA PHE A 563 14.45 15.94 13.98
C PHE A 563 14.12 17.37 14.40
N GLN A 564 12.86 17.75 14.32
CA GLN A 564 12.39 19.12 14.59
C GLN A 564 11.25 19.16 15.60
N LYS A 565 11.04 20.35 16.19
CA LYS A 565 9.82 20.65 16.94
C LYS A 565 8.68 20.92 15.94
N PRO A 566 7.45 20.45 16.23
CA PRO A 566 6.31 20.72 15.37
C PRO A 566 5.96 22.20 15.37
N LYS A 567 5.54 22.69 14.21
CA LYS A 567 5.09 24.09 14.05
C LYS A 567 3.67 24.21 14.60
N PRO A 568 3.42 25.04 15.63
CA PRO A 568 2.08 25.21 16.17
C PRO A 568 1.18 25.85 15.10
N ALA A 569 0.07 25.19 14.74
CA ALA A 569 -0.92 25.74 13.84
C ALA A 569 -2.32 25.62 14.47
N LYS A 570 -3.08 26.73 14.46
CA LYS A 570 -4.46 26.73 14.97
C LYS A 570 -5.31 25.76 14.14
N GLY A 571 -5.99 24.83 14.79
CA GLY A 571 -6.91 23.88 14.15
C GLY A 571 -6.27 22.58 13.62
N LYS A 572 -4.95 22.41 13.74
CA LYS A 572 -4.30 21.11 13.46
C LYS A 572 -4.37 20.20 14.68
N ALA A 573 -4.34 18.89 14.44
CA ALA A 573 -4.23 17.91 15.51
C ALA A 573 -2.91 18.08 16.28
N GLU A 574 -2.90 17.68 17.56
CA GLU A 574 -1.70 17.74 18.38
C GLU A 574 -0.57 16.91 17.75
N ALA A 575 0.64 17.45 17.72
CA ALA A 575 1.84 16.76 17.28
C ALA A 575 2.96 16.95 18.30
N HIS A 576 3.85 15.97 18.39
CA HIS A 576 4.89 15.90 19.42
C HIS A 576 6.30 16.07 18.87
N PHE A 577 6.57 15.65 17.64
CA PHE A 577 7.83 15.91 16.93
C PHE A 577 7.58 15.94 15.42
N SER A 578 8.51 16.47 14.66
CA SER A 578 8.46 16.45 13.19
C SER A 578 9.72 15.84 12.62
N LEU A 579 9.58 15.08 11.53
CA LEU A 579 10.70 14.57 10.76
C LEU A 579 10.77 15.23 9.40
N VAL A 580 11.99 15.51 8.97
CA VAL A 580 12.29 15.95 7.60
C VAL A 580 12.59 14.72 6.76
N HIS A 581 11.59 14.29 6.00
CA HIS A 581 11.67 13.21 5.01
C HIS A 581 11.96 13.79 3.62
N TYR A 582 12.32 12.94 2.66
CA TYR A 582 12.48 13.36 1.25
C TYR A 582 11.23 14.00 0.65
N ALA A 583 10.04 13.54 1.06
CA ALA A 583 8.75 14.03 0.57
C ALA A 583 8.28 15.31 1.28
N GLY A 584 8.95 15.73 2.35
CA GLY A 584 8.61 16.91 3.13
C GLY A 584 8.65 16.68 4.64
N THR A 585 8.22 17.71 5.39
CA THR A 585 8.13 17.63 6.86
C THR A 585 6.81 16.99 7.29
N VAL A 586 6.89 15.96 8.14
CA VAL A 586 5.73 15.26 8.70
C VAL A 586 5.67 15.46 10.20
N ASP A 587 4.51 15.88 10.70
CA ASP A 587 4.22 16.10 12.12
C ASP A 587 3.61 14.83 12.73
N TYR A 588 4.30 14.20 13.70
CA TYR A 588 3.91 12.93 14.32
C TYR A 588 3.31 13.12 15.73
N ASN A 589 2.23 12.39 15.99
CA ASN A 589 1.61 12.27 17.30
C ASN A 589 1.94 10.92 17.94
N ILE A 590 2.60 10.95 19.12
CA ILE A 590 3.07 9.75 19.83
C ILE A 590 2.05 9.12 20.78
N THR A 591 0.85 9.68 20.90
CA THR A 591 -0.15 9.20 21.85
C THR A 591 -0.51 7.74 21.55
N GLY A 592 -0.40 6.89 22.55
CA GLY A 592 -0.65 5.46 22.47
C GLY A 592 0.47 4.65 21.79
N TRP A 593 1.62 5.24 21.43
CA TRP A 593 2.68 4.48 20.74
C TRP A 593 3.25 3.36 21.60
N LEU A 594 3.45 3.58 22.91
CA LEU A 594 3.95 2.54 23.79
C LEU A 594 2.99 1.35 23.86
N ASP A 595 1.68 1.61 23.96
CA ASP A 595 0.68 0.54 24.02
C ASP A 595 0.53 -0.17 22.67
N LYS A 596 0.55 0.59 21.56
CA LYS A 596 0.55 0.03 20.20
C LYS A 596 1.75 -0.87 19.94
N ASN A 597 2.93 -0.49 20.42
CA ASN A 597 4.18 -1.22 20.17
C ASN A 597 4.37 -2.42 21.13
N LYS A 598 3.89 -2.34 22.37
CA LYS A 598 3.93 -3.48 23.31
C LYS A 598 3.08 -4.65 22.84
N ASP A 599 1.92 -4.36 22.22
CA ASP A 599 0.88 -5.31 21.78
C ASP A 599 0.78 -6.58 22.66
N PRO A 600 0.66 -6.45 24.00
CA PRO A 600 0.89 -7.57 24.90
C PRO A 600 -0.26 -8.57 24.80
N LEU A 601 0.06 -9.80 24.40
CA LEU A 601 -0.90 -10.88 24.34
C LEU A 601 -1.08 -11.53 25.71
N ASN A 602 -2.33 -11.86 26.02
CA ASN A 602 -2.66 -12.63 27.21
C ASN A 602 -2.35 -14.11 26.95
N GLU A 603 -1.18 -14.55 27.42
CA GLU A 603 -0.70 -15.92 27.25
C GLU A 603 -1.68 -16.99 27.75
N SER A 604 -2.45 -16.70 28.81
CA SER A 604 -3.46 -17.66 29.29
C SER A 604 -4.59 -17.88 28.29
N VAL A 605 -4.95 -16.86 27.52
CA VAL A 605 -5.92 -16.99 26.43
C VAL A 605 -5.29 -17.65 25.21
N VAL A 606 -4.03 -17.34 24.90
CA VAL A 606 -3.28 -18.00 23.82
C VAL A 606 -3.20 -19.52 24.06
N GLU A 607 -2.96 -19.96 25.29
CA GLU A 607 -3.00 -21.39 25.66
C GLU A 607 -4.37 -22.04 25.40
N LEU A 608 -5.47 -21.29 25.53
CA LEU A 608 -6.81 -21.76 25.19
C LEU A 608 -6.97 -21.87 23.67
N TYR A 609 -6.50 -20.89 22.91
CA TYR A 609 -6.52 -20.92 21.44
C TYR A 609 -5.75 -22.12 20.89
N GLN A 610 -4.58 -22.42 21.44
CA GLN A 610 -3.77 -23.59 21.09
C GLN A 610 -4.52 -24.91 21.27
N LYS A 611 -5.41 -24.99 22.26
CA LYS A 611 -6.22 -26.18 22.59
C LYS A 611 -7.65 -26.10 22.05
N SER A 612 -7.94 -25.12 21.19
CA SER A 612 -9.26 -24.96 20.60
C SER A 612 -9.70 -26.20 19.82
N SER A 613 -10.99 -26.51 19.89
CA SER A 613 -11.61 -27.53 19.04
C SER A 613 -11.70 -27.10 17.57
N MET A 614 -11.58 -25.80 17.28
CA MET A 614 -11.48 -25.27 15.92
C MET A 614 -10.03 -25.40 15.44
N LYS A 615 -9.80 -26.34 14.50
CA LYS A 615 -8.47 -26.64 13.97
C LYS A 615 -7.73 -25.42 13.44
N LEU A 616 -8.44 -24.52 12.76
CA LEU A 616 -7.85 -23.28 12.24
C LEU A 616 -7.23 -22.45 13.37
N LEU A 617 -7.99 -22.14 14.42
CA LEU A 617 -7.48 -21.32 15.54
C LEU A 617 -6.31 -21.98 16.27
N SER A 618 -6.41 -23.29 16.52
CA SER A 618 -5.31 -24.06 17.11
C SER A 618 -4.04 -23.97 16.25
N PHE A 619 -4.17 -24.08 14.92
CA PHE A 619 -3.06 -23.92 13.98
C PHE A 619 -2.47 -22.50 13.99
N LEU A 620 -3.30 -21.46 14.05
CA LEU A 620 -2.83 -20.06 14.07
C LEU A 620 -1.90 -19.77 15.27
N PHE A 621 -2.08 -20.47 16.39
CA PHE A 621 -1.36 -20.27 17.64
C PHE A 621 -0.43 -21.43 18.02
N SER A 622 -0.23 -22.42 17.15
CA SER A 622 0.65 -23.57 17.43
C SER A 622 2.15 -23.22 17.48
N ASN A 623 2.52 -22.07 16.92
CA ASN A 623 3.90 -21.57 16.85
C ASN A 623 4.03 -20.21 17.55
#